data_AF-A0A7T1HXR3-F1
#
_entry.id   AF-A0A7T1HXR3-F1
#
_cell.length_a   1.000
_cell.length_b   1.000
_cell.length_c   1.000
_cell.angle_alpha   90.00
_cell.angle_beta   90.00
_cell.angle_gamma   90.00
#
_symmetry.space_group_name_H-M   'P 1'
#
loop_
_entity.id
_entity.type
_entity.pdbx_description
1 polymer ?
#
loop_
_entity_poly.entity_id
_entity_poly.type
_entity_poly.pdbx_seq_one_letter_code
_entity_poly.pdbx_strand_id
1 'polypeptide(L)'
;MDFRQLFKLRLVVAAMGETQRLGWWNSGVLTSTGEFLFQQGFPRSTPFAQTRAGFRVAQLACDEALAIQPTPGGPITCHLFRLTPQLEDAFENERNRWMDEPQEWADCFQAAWDLSAEQWPQALVELAELDPDAIEWARQQTPQTAKALRLDDPFEINQGHIERLTAGFLCGQPGQLVVPYLQVAS
;
A
#
# COMPACT_ATOMS: atom_id res chain seq x y z
N MET A 1 -10.40 -12.34 -4.38
CA MET A 1 -9.66 -11.14 -3.93
C MET A 1 -10.34 -9.93 -4.52
N ASP A 2 -10.59 -8.90 -3.73
CA ASP A 2 -11.06 -7.61 -4.25
C ASP A 2 -9.86 -6.75 -4.63
N PHE A 3 -9.56 -6.68 -5.92
CA PHE A 3 -8.44 -5.89 -6.41
C PHE A 3 -8.71 -4.37 -6.39
N ARG A 4 -9.97 -3.94 -6.47
CA ARG A 4 -10.32 -2.51 -6.36
C ARG A 4 -10.02 -2.03 -4.94
N GLN A 5 -10.44 -2.78 -3.92
CA GLN A 5 -10.11 -2.48 -2.53
C GLN A 5 -8.58 -2.54 -2.31
N LEU A 6 -7.88 -3.58 -2.81
CA LEU A 6 -6.42 -3.65 -2.73
C LEU A 6 -5.73 -2.40 -3.32
N PHE A 7 -6.21 -1.90 -4.46
CA PHE A 7 -5.66 -0.69 -5.07
C PHE A 7 -5.83 0.52 -4.16
N LYS A 8 -7.03 0.73 -3.61
CA LYS A 8 -7.32 1.84 -2.69
C LYS A 8 -6.52 1.74 -1.41
N LEU A 9 -6.38 0.54 -0.84
CA LEU A 9 -5.56 0.30 0.36
C LEU A 9 -4.08 0.64 0.08
N ARG A 10 -3.53 0.17 -1.04
CA ARG A 10 -2.17 0.55 -1.48
C ARG A 10 -2.06 2.07 -1.68
N LEU A 11 -3.04 2.71 -2.30
CA LEU A 11 -3.08 4.15 -2.55
C LEU A 11 -3.04 4.95 -1.27
N VAL A 12 -3.92 4.66 -0.31
CA VAL A 12 -3.97 5.39 0.95
C VAL A 12 -2.67 5.21 1.74
N VAL A 13 -2.18 3.97 1.88
CA VAL A 13 -0.91 3.72 2.59
C VAL A 13 0.25 4.42 1.89
N ALA A 14 0.35 4.31 0.56
CA ALA A 14 1.42 4.93 -0.24
C ALA A 14 1.35 6.46 -0.21
N ALA A 15 0.16 7.06 -0.17
CA ALA A 15 0.00 8.48 -0.03
C ALA A 15 0.40 8.93 1.38
N MET A 16 -0.11 8.27 2.42
CA MET A 16 0.10 8.65 3.81
C MET A 16 1.57 8.56 4.25
N GLY A 17 2.35 7.61 3.73
CA GLY A 17 3.77 7.52 4.05
C GLY A 17 4.70 8.51 3.34
N GLU A 18 4.19 9.37 2.45
CA GLU A 18 5.01 10.42 1.80
C GLU A 18 5.69 11.36 2.81
N THR A 19 6.78 12.02 2.40
CA THR A 19 7.63 12.86 3.27
C THR A 19 6.84 13.91 4.04
N GLN A 20 5.84 14.53 3.39
CA GLN A 20 5.05 15.63 3.96
C GLN A 20 3.96 15.15 4.93
N ARG A 21 3.74 13.84 5.06
CA ARG A 21 2.70 13.24 5.90
C ARG A 21 3.36 12.42 7.01
N LEU A 22 3.28 11.08 6.95
CA LEU A 22 3.89 10.22 7.96
C LEU A 22 5.40 10.03 7.75
N GLY A 23 5.96 10.43 6.60
CA GLY A 23 7.41 10.44 6.39
C GLY A 23 8.06 9.05 6.48
N TRP A 24 7.36 8.01 6.01
CA TRP A 24 7.87 6.64 5.96
C TRP A 24 8.78 6.40 4.75
N TRP A 25 8.60 7.16 3.67
CA TRP A 25 9.50 7.19 2.53
C TRP A 25 9.78 8.62 2.07
N ASN A 26 10.96 8.81 1.48
CA ASN A 26 11.39 10.10 0.96
C ASN A 26 10.83 10.34 -0.45
N SER A 27 9.58 10.74 -0.55
CA SER A 27 8.91 11.06 -1.81
C SER A 27 7.80 12.10 -1.61
N GLY A 28 7.34 12.67 -2.72
CA GLY A 28 6.15 13.52 -2.79
C GLY A 28 5.35 13.24 -4.06
N VAL A 29 5.51 12.05 -4.65
CA VAL A 29 4.90 11.71 -5.93
C VAL A 29 3.39 11.62 -5.83
N LEU A 30 2.82 11.15 -4.71
CA LEU A 30 1.39 11.07 -4.43
C LEU A 30 0.88 12.32 -3.70
N THR A 31 1.24 13.48 -4.25
CA THR A 31 0.71 14.79 -3.84
C THR A 31 0.23 15.55 -5.08
N SER A 32 -0.59 16.57 -4.89
CA SER A 32 -0.98 17.50 -5.96
C SER A 32 0.22 18.16 -6.63
N THR A 33 1.31 18.41 -5.88
CA THR A 33 2.56 18.92 -6.47
C THR A 33 3.23 17.89 -7.39
N GLY A 34 3.14 16.60 -7.05
CA GLY A 34 3.67 15.51 -7.87
C GLY A 34 2.94 15.36 -9.20
N GLU A 35 1.65 15.68 -9.25
CA GLU A 35 0.82 15.58 -10.47
C GLU A 35 1.40 16.42 -11.62
N PHE A 36 1.84 17.65 -11.32
CA PHE A 36 2.39 18.59 -12.29
C PHE A 36 3.62 18.02 -13.04
N LEU A 37 4.44 17.19 -12.37
CA LEU A 37 5.62 16.56 -12.97
C LEU A 37 5.24 15.46 -13.97
N PHE A 38 4.12 14.76 -13.75
CA PHE A 38 3.68 13.65 -14.61
C PHE A 38 2.80 14.10 -15.78
N GLN A 39 2.12 15.24 -15.67
CA GLN A 39 1.30 15.80 -16.75
C GLN A 39 2.11 16.10 -18.03
N GLN A 40 3.42 16.37 -17.92
CA GLN A 40 4.28 16.63 -19.08
C GLN A 40 4.69 15.37 -19.86
N GLY A 41 4.59 14.17 -19.26
CA GLY A 41 5.00 12.91 -19.88
C GLY A 41 3.87 11.93 -20.21
N PHE A 42 2.75 11.98 -19.47
CA PHE A 42 1.69 10.96 -19.55
C PHE A 42 0.26 11.56 -19.49
N PRO A 43 -0.10 12.55 -20.32
CA PRO A 43 -1.30 13.37 -20.14
C PRO A 43 -2.65 12.61 -20.10
N ARG A 44 -2.70 11.37 -20.57
CA ARG A 44 -3.93 10.52 -20.57
C ARG A 44 -3.97 9.47 -19.46
N SER A 45 -2.86 9.25 -18.73
CA SER A 45 -2.75 8.23 -17.69
C SER A 45 -1.96 8.71 -16.47
N THR A 46 -1.85 10.02 -16.29
CA THR A 46 -1.07 10.66 -15.22
C THR A 46 -1.36 10.05 -13.84
N PRO A 47 -2.62 9.89 -13.40
CA PRO A 47 -2.89 9.41 -12.04
C PRO A 47 -2.42 7.97 -11.83
N PHE A 48 -2.70 7.08 -12.78
CA PHE A 48 -2.23 5.69 -12.71
C PHE A 48 -0.69 5.59 -12.77
N ALA A 49 -0.03 6.38 -13.62
CA ALA A 49 1.43 6.42 -13.67
C ALA A 49 2.04 6.90 -12.35
N GLN A 50 1.45 7.93 -11.75
CA GLN A 50 1.83 8.50 -10.45
C GLN A 50 1.65 7.46 -9.33
N THR A 51 0.51 6.76 -9.28
CA THR A 51 0.30 5.66 -8.31
C THR A 51 1.30 4.52 -8.47
N ARG A 52 1.65 4.13 -9.70
CA ARG A 52 2.65 3.09 -9.95
C ARG A 52 4.02 3.50 -9.42
N ALA A 53 4.40 4.76 -9.60
CA ALA A 53 5.63 5.30 -9.04
C ALA A 53 5.59 5.30 -7.50
N GLY A 54 4.50 5.77 -6.90
CA GLY A 54 4.31 5.77 -5.44
C GLY A 54 4.33 4.37 -4.83
N PHE A 55 3.67 3.39 -5.45
CA PHE A 55 3.70 1.99 -5.01
C PHE A 55 5.11 1.42 -5.07
N ARG A 56 5.88 1.78 -6.11
CA ARG A 56 7.28 1.33 -6.21
C ARG A 56 8.15 1.92 -5.09
N VAL A 57 7.95 3.18 -4.73
CA VAL A 57 8.65 3.81 -3.60
C VAL A 57 8.29 3.11 -2.28
N ALA A 58 6.99 2.91 -2.03
CA ALA A 58 6.53 2.23 -0.82
C ALA A 58 7.02 0.78 -0.75
N GLN A 59 7.05 0.07 -1.89
CA GLN A 59 7.62 -1.26 -1.99
C GLN A 59 9.10 -1.27 -1.60
N LEU A 60 9.92 -0.39 -2.18
CA LEU A 60 11.35 -0.31 -1.87
C LEU A 60 11.61 -0.02 -0.39
N ALA A 61 10.85 0.89 0.21
CA ALA A 61 10.95 1.20 1.64
C ALA A 61 10.60 -0.02 2.52
N CYS A 62 9.54 -0.75 2.15
CA CYS A 62 9.15 -1.97 2.85
C CYS A 62 10.21 -3.08 2.71
N ASP A 63 10.74 -3.27 1.50
CA ASP A 63 11.78 -4.25 1.19
C ASP A 63 13.04 -4.02 2.02
N GLU A 64 13.48 -2.76 2.10
CA GLU A 64 14.64 -2.34 2.88
C GLU A 64 14.40 -2.55 4.38
N ALA A 65 13.24 -2.14 4.88
CA ALA A 65 12.88 -2.30 6.30
C ALA A 65 12.83 -3.76 6.75
N LEU A 66 12.37 -4.66 5.86
CA LEU A 66 12.31 -6.10 6.11
C LEU A 66 13.60 -6.85 5.71
N ALA A 67 14.57 -6.16 5.10
CA ALA A 67 15.79 -6.76 4.55
C ALA A 67 15.52 -7.99 3.67
N ILE A 68 14.53 -7.90 2.77
CA ILE A 68 14.09 -9.06 1.96
C ILE A 68 15.25 -9.55 1.08
N GLN A 69 15.63 -10.81 1.28
CA GLN A 69 16.60 -11.55 0.46
C GLN A 69 15.88 -12.76 -0.16
N PRO A 70 15.62 -12.77 -1.49
CA PRO A 70 15.00 -13.92 -2.13
C PRO A 70 15.84 -15.17 -1.93
N THR A 71 15.24 -16.21 -1.34
CA THR A 71 15.88 -17.51 -1.17
C THR A 71 15.25 -18.49 -2.16
N PRO A 72 16.00 -19.03 -3.14
CA PRO A 72 15.47 -20.01 -4.08
C PRO A 72 14.85 -21.21 -3.34
N GLY A 73 13.59 -21.51 -3.60
CA GLY A 73 12.84 -22.59 -2.91
C GLY A 73 12.48 -22.30 -1.45
N GLY A 74 12.75 -21.08 -0.95
CA GLY A 74 12.29 -20.63 0.36
C GLY A 74 10.87 -20.07 0.32
N PRO A 75 10.30 -19.71 1.48
CA PRO A 75 9.00 -19.05 1.53
C PRO A 75 9.07 -17.65 0.90
N ILE A 76 7.94 -17.20 0.35
CA ILE A 76 7.78 -15.88 -0.23
C ILE A 76 7.34 -14.92 0.88
N THR A 77 8.20 -13.96 1.22
CA THR A 77 7.84 -12.85 2.12
C THR A 77 6.94 -11.86 1.38
N CYS A 78 5.72 -11.68 1.88
CA CYS A 78 4.72 -10.79 1.32
C CYS A 78 4.40 -9.64 2.28
N HIS A 79 4.18 -8.45 1.74
CA HIS A 79 3.63 -7.28 2.41
C HIS A 79 2.68 -6.54 1.45
N LEU A 80 2.02 -5.46 1.89
CA LEU A 80 0.97 -4.80 1.10
C LEU A 80 1.40 -4.45 -0.35
N PHE A 81 2.65 -4.06 -0.56
CA PHE A 81 3.22 -3.65 -1.86
C PHE A 81 4.01 -4.76 -2.58
N ARG A 82 4.00 -5.98 -2.04
CA ARG A 82 4.54 -7.18 -2.69
C ARG A 82 3.80 -8.40 -2.18
N LEU A 83 2.89 -8.92 -2.98
CA LEU A 83 2.20 -10.18 -2.77
C LEU A 83 2.90 -11.29 -3.55
N THR A 84 2.24 -12.45 -3.66
CA THR A 84 2.73 -13.53 -4.53
C THR A 84 2.73 -13.12 -6.00
N PRO A 85 3.61 -13.70 -6.84
CA PRO A 85 3.62 -13.40 -8.27
C PRO A 85 2.24 -13.53 -8.93
N GLN A 86 1.49 -14.58 -8.57
CA GLN A 86 0.16 -14.84 -9.11
C GLN A 86 -0.85 -13.73 -8.76
N LEU A 87 -0.78 -13.19 -7.53
CA LEU A 87 -1.65 -12.09 -7.11
C LEU A 87 -1.25 -10.76 -7.72
N GLU A 88 0.06 -10.50 -7.88
CA GLU A 88 0.54 -9.29 -8.55
C GLU A 88 0.17 -9.29 -10.04
N ASP A 89 0.36 -10.41 -10.74
CA ASP A 89 -0.04 -10.53 -12.15
C ASP A 89 -1.56 -10.31 -12.32
N ALA A 90 -2.37 -10.88 -11.44
CA ALA A 90 -3.82 -10.70 -11.46
C ALA A 90 -4.23 -9.24 -11.17
N PHE A 91 -3.56 -8.58 -10.21
CA PHE A 91 -3.77 -7.17 -9.90
C PHE A 91 -3.40 -6.26 -11.07
N GLU A 92 -2.26 -6.50 -11.72
CA GLU A 92 -1.80 -5.72 -12.87
C GLU A 92 -2.75 -5.84 -14.06
N ASN A 93 -3.32 -7.03 -14.28
CA ASN A 93 -4.34 -7.26 -15.31
C ASN A 93 -5.60 -6.43 -15.06
N GLU A 94 -6.12 -6.41 -13.83
CA GLU A 94 -7.29 -5.58 -13.49
C GLU A 94 -6.97 -4.08 -13.56
N ARG A 95 -5.78 -3.65 -13.11
CA ARG A 95 -5.36 -2.25 -13.22
C ARG A 95 -5.33 -1.78 -14.68
N ASN A 96 -4.85 -2.60 -15.60
CA ASN A 96 -4.82 -2.26 -17.02
C ASN A 96 -6.23 -2.04 -17.57
N ARG A 97 -7.24 -2.78 -17.09
CA ARG A 97 -8.64 -2.56 -17.48
C ARG A 97 -9.18 -1.23 -16.95
N TRP A 98 -8.86 -0.87 -15.71
CA TRP A 98 -9.29 0.42 -15.13
C TRP A 98 -8.68 1.64 -15.85
N MET A 99 -7.56 1.48 -16.54
CA MET A 99 -6.97 2.56 -17.35
C MET A 99 -7.85 2.97 -18.54
N ASP A 100 -8.77 2.11 -18.98
CA ASP A 100 -9.75 2.44 -20.03
C ASP A 100 -10.92 3.28 -19.50
N GLU A 101 -11.11 3.30 -18.17
CA GLU A 101 -12.21 3.98 -17.46
C GLU A 101 -11.67 4.93 -16.36
N PRO A 102 -10.76 5.88 -16.67
CA PRO A 102 -10.06 6.66 -15.66
C PRO A 102 -10.98 7.62 -14.89
N GLN A 103 -12.16 7.96 -15.43
CA GLN A 103 -13.10 8.85 -14.75
C GLN A 103 -13.69 8.21 -13.49
N GLU A 104 -13.81 6.88 -13.43
CA GLU A 104 -14.30 6.18 -12.22
C GLU A 104 -13.38 6.36 -11.03
N TRP A 105 -12.10 6.67 -11.27
CA TRP A 105 -11.06 6.78 -10.25
C TRP A 105 -10.68 8.21 -9.93
N ALA A 106 -11.19 9.20 -10.68
CA ALA A 106 -10.79 10.60 -10.56
C ALA A 106 -10.98 11.13 -9.12
N ASP A 107 -12.16 10.90 -8.54
CA ASP A 107 -12.47 11.34 -7.17
C ASP A 107 -11.60 10.62 -6.14
N CYS A 108 -11.31 9.34 -6.35
CA CYS A 108 -10.44 8.54 -5.47
C CYS A 108 -9.00 9.07 -5.48
N PHE A 109 -8.46 9.39 -6.66
CA PHE A 109 -7.14 9.98 -6.79
C PHE A 109 -7.07 11.37 -6.16
N GLN A 110 -8.04 12.22 -6.44
CA GLN A 110 -8.11 13.56 -5.87
C GLN A 110 -8.15 13.50 -4.34
N ALA A 111 -9.02 12.68 -3.78
CA ALA A 111 -9.10 12.46 -2.35
C ALA A 111 -7.76 11.98 -1.76
N ALA A 112 -7.06 11.06 -2.44
CA ALA A 112 -5.76 10.56 -2.01
C ALA A 112 -4.66 11.63 -2.02
N TRP A 113 -4.64 12.51 -3.03
CA TRP A 113 -3.66 13.60 -3.11
C TRP A 113 -3.90 14.68 -2.06
N ASP A 114 -5.16 14.90 -1.68
CA ASP A 114 -5.54 15.91 -0.69
C ASP A 114 -5.46 15.42 0.76
N LEU A 115 -5.16 14.13 0.98
CA LEU A 115 -4.97 13.58 2.33
C LEU A 115 -3.93 14.38 3.12
N SER A 116 -4.23 14.61 4.40
CA SER A 116 -3.30 15.11 5.42
C SER A 116 -2.99 14.02 6.44
N ALA A 117 -1.90 14.20 7.20
CA ALA A 117 -1.50 13.25 8.24
C ALA A 117 -2.56 13.07 9.35
N GLU A 118 -3.39 14.09 9.60
CA GLU A 118 -4.45 14.09 10.62
C GLU A 118 -5.60 13.13 10.30
N GLN A 119 -5.75 12.76 9.02
CA GLN A 119 -6.76 11.81 8.57
C GLN A 119 -6.32 10.35 8.75
N TRP A 120 -5.14 10.11 9.33
CA TRP A 120 -4.72 8.77 9.73
C TRP A 120 -5.38 8.37 11.07
N PRO A 121 -6.04 7.21 11.19
CA PRO A 121 -6.25 6.18 10.16
C PRO A 121 -7.60 6.22 9.44
N GLN A 122 -8.45 7.20 9.70
CA GLN A 122 -9.80 7.32 9.14
C GLN A 122 -9.84 7.21 7.62
N ALA A 123 -8.82 7.71 6.92
CA ALA A 123 -8.69 7.59 5.47
C ALA A 123 -8.72 6.13 4.96
N LEU A 124 -8.24 5.17 5.75
CA LEU A 124 -8.30 3.75 5.37
C LEU A 124 -9.75 3.24 5.32
N VAL A 125 -10.60 3.70 6.23
CA VAL A 125 -12.02 3.31 6.27
C VAL A 125 -12.79 4.04 5.19
N GLU A 126 -12.63 5.35 5.10
CA GLU A 126 -13.45 6.21 4.24
C GLU A 126 -13.08 6.11 2.76
N LEU A 127 -11.79 6.06 2.44
CA LEU A 127 -11.32 6.06 1.06
C LEU A 127 -10.95 4.66 0.54
N ALA A 128 -10.50 3.78 1.43
CA ALA A 128 -10.08 2.42 1.05
C ALA A 128 -11.00 1.30 1.53
N GLU A 129 -12.12 1.65 2.18
CA GLU A 129 -13.14 0.70 2.63
C GLU A 129 -12.56 -0.40 3.52
N LEU A 130 -11.54 -0.08 4.32
CA LEU A 130 -10.95 -1.03 5.27
C LEU A 130 -11.98 -1.41 6.33
N ASP A 131 -12.15 -2.70 6.57
CA ASP A 131 -12.97 -3.22 7.67
C ASP A 131 -12.45 -2.66 9.02
N PRO A 132 -13.29 -1.96 9.81
CA PRO A 132 -12.92 -1.48 11.15
C PRO A 132 -12.38 -2.58 12.08
N ASP A 133 -12.78 -3.84 11.90
CA ASP A 133 -12.25 -4.96 12.69
C ASP A 133 -10.74 -5.16 12.47
N ALA A 134 -10.22 -4.84 11.28
CA ALA A 134 -8.79 -4.87 11.01
C ALA A 134 -8.04 -3.78 11.80
N ILE A 135 -8.65 -2.62 12.02
CA ILE A 135 -8.10 -1.54 12.85
C ILE A 135 -8.05 -1.97 14.32
N GLU A 136 -9.13 -2.56 14.83
CA GLU A 136 -9.16 -3.09 16.20
C GLU A 136 -8.13 -4.22 16.38
N TRP A 137 -7.97 -5.10 15.38
CA TRP A 137 -6.90 -6.09 15.38
C TRP A 137 -5.51 -5.44 15.48
N ALA A 138 -5.23 -4.40 14.70
CA ALA A 138 -3.92 -3.73 14.69
C ALA A 138 -3.58 -3.09 16.05
N ARG A 139 -4.57 -2.52 16.75
CA ARG A 139 -4.38 -1.95 18.10
C ARG A 139 -3.94 -2.95 19.15
N GLN A 140 -4.22 -4.24 18.93
CA GLN A 140 -3.83 -5.32 19.83
C GLN A 140 -2.44 -5.89 19.50
N GLN A 141 -1.82 -5.46 18.39
CA GLN A 141 -0.54 -6.01 17.95
C GLN A 141 0.63 -5.29 18.61
N THR A 142 1.72 -6.03 18.79
CA THR A 142 3.02 -5.48 19.18
C THR A 142 4.04 -5.89 18.12
N PRO A 143 4.70 -4.94 17.43
CA PRO A 143 5.75 -5.25 16.46
C PRO A 143 6.86 -6.11 17.06
N GLN A 144 7.37 -7.10 16.32
CA GLN A 144 8.47 -7.95 16.81
C GLN A 144 9.81 -7.19 16.81
N THR A 145 9.92 -6.17 15.95
CA THR A 145 11.06 -5.25 15.89
C THR A 145 10.56 -3.82 15.70
N ALA A 146 11.47 -2.84 15.80
CA ALA A 146 11.15 -1.45 15.51
C ALA A 146 10.68 -1.18 14.06
N LYS A 147 10.84 -2.15 13.13
CA LYS A 147 10.53 -1.98 11.70
C LYS A 147 9.57 -2.99 11.11
N ALA A 148 9.16 -4.01 11.87
CA ALA A 148 8.44 -5.16 11.30
C ALA A 148 7.36 -5.69 12.22
N LEU A 149 6.21 -6.00 11.62
CA LEU A 149 5.09 -6.72 12.22
C LEU A 149 4.79 -7.97 11.39
N ARG A 150 5.11 -9.15 11.93
CA ARG A 150 4.76 -10.45 11.36
C ARG A 150 3.32 -10.82 11.72
N LEU A 151 2.55 -11.17 10.70
CA LEU A 151 1.22 -11.78 10.81
C LEU A 151 1.35 -13.32 10.78
N ASP A 152 0.26 -14.01 11.09
CA ASP A 152 0.20 -15.46 10.89
C ASP A 152 0.40 -15.81 9.40
N ASP A 153 1.21 -16.84 9.15
CA ASP A 153 1.56 -17.29 7.80
C ASP A 153 0.41 -18.15 7.23
N PRO A 154 -0.28 -17.69 6.17
CA PRO A 154 -1.36 -18.46 5.59
C PRO A 154 -0.85 -19.48 4.57
N PHE A 155 -1.67 -20.49 4.29
CA PHE A 155 -1.47 -21.31 3.09
C PHE A 155 -1.73 -20.51 1.81
N GLU A 156 -2.77 -19.66 1.82
CA GLU A 156 -3.13 -18.77 0.72
C GLU A 156 -3.57 -17.40 1.24
N ILE A 157 -3.12 -16.33 0.59
CA ILE A 157 -3.51 -14.96 0.93
C ILE A 157 -4.97 -14.71 0.50
N ASN A 158 -5.76 -14.14 1.39
CA ASN A 158 -7.17 -13.80 1.16
C ASN A 158 -7.41 -12.33 1.53
N GLN A 159 -8.65 -11.86 1.40
CA GLN A 159 -8.98 -10.45 1.65
C GLN A 159 -8.64 -10.00 3.08
N GLY A 160 -8.96 -10.80 4.10
CA GLY A 160 -8.65 -10.48 5.49
C GLY A 160 -7.14 -10.40 5.76
N HIS A 161 -6.31 -11.15 5.03
CA HIS A 161 -4.86 -10.98 5.10
C HIS A 161 -4.41 -9.64 4.51
N ILE A 162 -5.00 -9.20 3.40
CA ILE A 162 -4.71 -7.87 2.81
C ILE A 162 -5.10 -6.76 3.78
N GLU A 163 -6.29 -6.83 4.36
CA GLU A 163 -6.77 -5.83 5.32
C GLU A 163 -5.88 -5.75 6.56
N ARG A 164 -5.42 -6.90 7.09
CA ARG A 164 -4.46 -6.91 8.20
C ARG A 164 -3.06 -6.43 7.80
N LEU A 165 -2.59 -6.76 6.59
CA LEU A 165 -1.35 -6.21 6.05
C LEU A 165 -1.43 -4.68 5.90
N THR A 166 -2.61 -4.13 5.62
CA THR A 166 -2.84 -2.68 5.61
C THR A 166 -2.93 -2.11 7.02
N ALA A 167 -3.79 -2.67 7.88
CA ALA A 167 -4.01 -2.18 9.23
C ALA A 167 -2.76 -2.27 10.11
N GLY A 168 -1.87 -3.22 9.88
CA GLY A 168 -0.63 -3.32 10.65
C GLY A 168 0.29 -2.09 10.52
N PHE A 169 0.16 -1.27 9.47
CA PHE A 169 0.92 -0.01 9.34
C PHE A 169 0.56 0.99 10.45
N LEU A 170 -0.58 0.79 11.14
CA LEU A 170 -0.98 1.56 12.32
C LEU A 170 -0.05 1.37 13.51
N CYS A 171 0.75 0.30 13.51
CA CYS A 171 1.80 0.13 14.52
C CYS A 171 3.01 1.04 14.27
N GLY A 172 3.12 1.67 13.10
CA GLY A 172 4.11 2.70 12.80
C GLY A 172 3.75 4.06 13.39
N GLN A 173 4.73 4.95 13.45
CA GLN A 173 4.57 6.35 13.86
C GLN A 173 5.16 7.27 12.79
N PRO A 174 4.90 8.59 12.83
CA PRO A 174 5.58 9.52 11.93
C PRO A 174 7.11 9.38 12.01
N GLY A 175 7.75 9.20 10.85
CA GLY A 175 9.19 8.95 10.71
C GLY A 175 9.65 7.54 11.12
N GLN A 176 8.74 6.67 11.56
CA GLN A 176 9.02 5.33 12.05
C GLN A 176 8.12 4.30 11.36
N LEU A 177 8.59 3.81 10.22
CA LEU A 177 7.91 2.77 9.45
C LEU A 177 7.97 1.43 10.20
N VAL A 178 6.81 0.82 10.41
CA VAL A 178 6.65 -0.59 10.78
C VAL A 178 5.94 -1.30 9.64
N VAL A 179 6.57 -2.32 9.05
CA VAL A 179 6.06 -3.04 7.89
C VAL A 179 5.34 -4.32 8.32
N PRO A 180 4.03 -4.43 8.05
CA PRO A 180 3.30 -5.68 8.22
C PRO A 180 3.68 -6.66 7.11
N TYR A 181 3.98 -7.90 7.48
CA TYR A 181 4.34 -8.94 6.53
C TYR A 181 3.85 -10.32 6.98
N LEU A 182 3.75 -11.21 6.01
CA LEU A 182 3.51 -12.64 6.19
C LEU A 182 4.43 -13.43 5.27
N GLN A 183 4.53 -14.73 5.47
CA GLN A 183 5.22 -15.64 4.58
C GLN A 183 4.25 -16.69 4.04
N VAL A 184 4.40 -17.04 2.76
CA VAL A 184 3.67 -18.14 2.13
C VAL A 184 4.65 -19.13 1.50
N ALA A 185 4.23 -20.38 1.33
CA ALA A 185 5.00 -21.35 0.58
C ALA A 185 5.21 -20.88 -0.88
N SER A 186 6.37 -21.23 -1.46
CA SER A 186 6.68 -20.94 -2.87
C SER A 186 5.99 -21.87 -3.84
#